data_AF-A0A5F8GJR5-F1
#
_entry.id   AF-A0A5F8GJR5-F1
#
_cell.length_a   1.000
_cell.length_b   1.000
_cell.length_c   1.000
_cell.angle_alpha   90.00
_cell.angle_beta   90.00
_cell.angle_gamma   90.00
#
_symmetry.space_group_name_H-M   'P 1'
#
loop_
_entity.id
_entity.type
_entity.pdbx_description
1 polymer ?
#
loop_
_entity_poly.entity_id
_entity_poly.type
_entity_poly.pdbx_seq_one_letter_code
_entity_poly.pdbx_strand_id
1 'polypeptide(L)'
;MFGLWLGVEWDNPQRGKHDGSHEGTIYFKCRHPTGGSFVRPNRVNFGVDFLTAVKNRYGLEKPKEEDGNEMIVIGNKTVETVGFDSIKKLQSQLNKLQEVSVWGSAVCCAGDRGKIAQTCPNIKRIDLSKNLLSEWDEVTLIADQLKYLGVLNLSENKLKFPCDSPSPSYTFSALKILVLNRTGITWTEVLWCAQGWPVLEELYLASNNITISERPTDILQTLKLLDLSNNHSVDGNQLFLIAYLPRLEQLVLSDNRISTLHFPDVEIGCKTSMFSSLQYLVINGNQISQWSSINELDKLKSLQSLSCTHNPLTEGNKDLQTIRQLIIAKIGQLKILNKCEILPEERRGAELDYRKTFGSEWKKAGGHQDPDKNKPNNEFIIAHPRYQLFCLKYGAPEDGELKPQQPFMLKNQLLTLTIKCPNQPNQKVLVKQLPESMTIQKVKGFLSRLLKVPGSELKLSYESPKMEGKEIELENDQQPLQFYSVESGDCVLVRW
;
A
#
# COMPACT_ATOMS: atom_id res chain seq x y z
N MET A 1 -39.79 -34.40 17.10
CA MET A 1 -39.31 -34.98 15.82
C MET A 1 -38.45 -36.21 16.12
N PHE A 2 -38.74 -37.38 15.53
CA PHE A 2 -37.91 -38.58 15.76
C PHE A 2 -36.76 -38.69 14.72
N GLY A 3 -35.58 -39.13 15.17
CA GLY A 3 -34.39 -39.43 14.35
C GLY A 3 -33.19 -38.51 14.62
N LEU A 4 -32.00 -38.92 14.16
CA LEU A 4 -30.74 -38.18 14.32
C LEU A 4 -30.76 -36.88 13.50
N TRP A 5 -30.30 -35.79 14.11
CA TRP A 5 -30.08 -34.48 13.51
C TRP A 5 -28.67 -34.01 13.86
N LEU A 6 -28.02 -33.33 12.92
CA LEU A 6 -26.73 -32.70 13.12
C LEU A 6 -26.92 -31.20 13.28
N GLY A 7 -26.28 -30.63 14.29
CA GLY A 7 -26.11 -29.19 14.40
C GLY A 7 -24.98 -28.73 13.50
N VAL A 8 -25.26 -27.80 12.58
CA VAL A 8 -24.25 -27.17 11.74
C VAL A 8 -24.28 -25.66 11.95
N GLU A 9 -23.11 -25.05 12.02
CA GLU A 9 -22.96 -23.60 11.95
C GLU A 9 -22.53 -23.22 10.53
N TRP A 10 -23.22 -22.26 9.92
CA TRP A 10 -22.87 -21.74 8.61
C TRP A 10 -21.82 -20.64 8.72
N ASP A 11 -20.85 -20.63 7.79
CA ASP A 11 -19.91 -19.50 7.67
C ASP A 11 -20.63 -18.16 7.39
N ASN A 12 -21.71 -18.21 6.59
CA ASN A 12 -22.60 -17.07 6.41
C ASN A 12 -23.79 -17.19 7.38
N PRO A 13 -23.88 -16.33 8.41
CA PRO A 13 -24.93 -16.41 9.42
C PRO A 13 -26.34 -16.11 8.89
N GLN A 14 -26.48 -15.55 7.68
CA GLN A 14 -27.78 -15.33 7.03
C GLN A 14 -28.40 -16.63 6.50
N ARG A 15 -27.62 -17.73 6.40
CA ARG A 15 -28.12 -19.04 5.95
C ARG A 15 -28.74 -19.86 7.07
N GLY A 16 -28.37 -19.58 8.32
CA GLY A 16 -28.89 -20.30 9.48
C GLY A 16 -30.23 -19.76 9.95
N LYS A 17 -30.70 -20.30 11.08
CA LYS A 17 -32.04 -20.04 11.64
C LYS A 17 -32.04 -19.79 13.14
N HIS A 18 -31.05 -20.30 13.86
CA HIS A 18 -31.01 -20.27 15.32
C HIS A 18 -29.57 -20.19 15.85
N ASP A 19 -29.42 -20.05 17.16
CA ASP A 19 -28.14 -19.93 17.87
C ASP A 19 -27.53 -21.30 18.26
N GLY A 20 -28.25 -22.37 17.93
CA GLY A 20 -27.92 -23.76 18.28
C GLY A 20 -28.82 -24.34 19.37
N SER A 21 -29.82 -23.57 19.81
CA SER A 21 -30.92 -24.05 20.64
C SER A 21 -32.11 -24.57 19.82
N HIS A 22 -32.85 -25.50 20.41
CA HIS A 22 -34.15 -25.97 19.93
C HIS A 22 -35.04 -26.30 21.13
N GLU A 23 -36.27 -25.77 21.14
CA GLU A 23 -37.27 -26.00 22.20
C GLU A 23 -36.73 -25.74 23.63
N GLY A 24 -35.97 -24.65 23.80
CA GLY A 24 -35.40 -24.26 25.10
C GLY A 24 -34.14 -25.04 25.52
N THR A 25 -33.72 -26.05 24.74
CA THR A 25 -32.49 -26.82 24.99
C THR A 25 -31.38 -26.35 24.05
N ILE A 26 -30.18 -26.10 24.58
CA ILE A 26 -29.00 -25.72 23.79
C ILE A 26 -28.21 -26.97 23.45
N TYR A 27 -28.09 -27.31 22.16
CA TYR A 27 -27.35 -28.48 21.68
C TYR A 27 -25.91 -28.15 21.28
N PHE A 28 -25.72 -26.96 20.71
CA PHE A 28 -24.42 -26.39 20.37
C PHE A 28 -24.53 -24.88 20.43
N LYS A 29 -23.40 -24.18 20.44
CA LYS A 29 -23.36 -22.71 20.48
C LYS A 29 -22.79 -22.18 19.18
N CYS A 30 -23.54 -21.32 18.50
CA CYS A 30 -23.06 -20.59 17.32
C CYS A 30 -22.39 -19.27 17.73
N ARG A 31 -21.49 -18.78 16.88
CA ARG A 31 -20.89 -17.44 16.94
C ARG A 31 -21.91 -16.35 16.64
N HIS A 32 -22.95 -16.67 15.85
CA HIS A 32 -24.03 -15.75 15.52
C HIS A 32 -25.40 -16.29 16.00
N PRO A 33 -26.32 -15.44 16.51
CA PRO A 33 -27.65 -15.88 16.98
C PRO A 33 -28.52 -16.57 15.93
N THR A 34 -28.21 -16.41 14.65
CA THR A 34 -28.90 -17.05 13.53
C THR A 34 -27.98 -17.97 12.74
N GLY A 35 -26.77 -18.25 13.21
CA GLY A 35 -25.75 -18.96 12.43
C GLY A 35 -25.99 -20.46 12.28
N GLY A 36 -26.80 -21.06 13.16
CA GLY A 36 -27.01 -22.49 13.28
C GLY A 36 -28.15 -23.03 12.44
N SER A 37 -28.08 -24.31 12.09
CA SER A 37 -29.18 -25.10 11.53
C SER A 37 -29.11 -26.54 12.02
N PHE A 38 -30.26 -27.17 12.24
CA PHE A 38 -30.35 -28.63 12.36
C PHE A 38 -30.63 -29.24 10.99
N VAL A 39 -29.77 -30.16 10.55
CA VAL A 39 -29.85 -30.83 9.25
C VAL A 39 -29.84 -32.35 9.41
N ARG A 40 -30.42 -33.05 8.42
CA ARG A 40 -30.35 -34.50 8.35
C ARG A 40 -28.94 -34.94 7.94
N PRO A 41 -28.39 -36.04 8.50
CA PRO A 41 -27.05 -36.51 8.16
C PRO A 41 -26.80 -36.70 6.66
N ASN A 42 -27.80 -37.18 5.91
CA ASN A 42 -27.69 -37.39 4.46
C ASN A 42 -27.58 -36.09 3.63
N ARG A 43 -27.72 -34.91 4.25
CA ARG A 43 -27.53 -33.61 3.61
C ARG A 43 -26.16 -32.99 3.88
N VAL A 44 -25.31 -33.69 4.64
CA VAL A 44 -23.98 -33.21 5.04
C VAL A 44 -22.90 -33.99 4.28
N ASN A 45 -21.89 -33.27 3.81
CA ASN A 45 -20.67 -33.86 3.27
C ASN A 45 -19.62 -33.91 4.39
N PHE A 46 -19.16 -35.11 4.74
CA PHE A 46 -18.13 -35.32 5.76
C PHE A 46 -16.70 -35.19 5.22
N GLY A 47 -16.57 -34.95 3.93
CA GLY A 47 -15.31 -34.77 3.25
C GLY A 47 -14.64 -36.06 2.79
N VAL A 48 -13.43 -35.89 2.27
CA VAL A 48 -12.55 -36.96 1.80
C VAL A 48 -11.14 -36.73 2.32
N ASP A 49 -10.30 -37.77 2.34
CA ASP A 49 -8.89 -37.60 2.65
C ASP A 49 -8.16 -36.84 1.52
N PHE A 50 -7.01 -36.25 1.88
CA PHE A 50 -6.18 -35.48 0.96
C PHE A 50 -5.87 -36.23 -0.33
N LEU A 51 -5.45 -37.50 -0.23
CA LEU A 51 -5.00 -38.25 -1.39
C LEU A 51 -6.15 -38.61 -2.32
N THR A 52 -7.33 -38.92 -1.78
CA THR A 52 -8.56 -39.11 -2.55
C THR A 52 -8.93 -37.83 -3.29
N ALA A 53 -8.86 -36.65 -2.67
CA ALA A 53 -9.09 -35.38 -3.36
C ALA A 53 -8.08 -35.14 -4.49
N VAL A 54 -6.80 -35.42 -4.25
CA VAL A 54 -5.76 -35.33 -5.28
C VAL A 54 -6.04 -36.28 -6.44
N LYS A 55 -6.38 -37.54 -6.17
CA LYS A 55 -6.74 -38.52 -7.21
C LYS A 55 -7.99 -38.11 -7.98
N ASN A 56 -9.00 -37.57 -7.32
CA ASN A 56 -10.22 -37.11 -8.00
C ASN A 56 -9.95 -35.92 -8.93
N ARG A 57 -8.96 -35.08 -8.61
CA ARG A 57 -8.65 -33.87 -9.37
C ARG A 57 -7.58 -34.05 -10.44
N TYR A 58 -6.59 -34.89 -10.17
CA TYR A 58 -5.42 -35.10 -11.01
C TYR A 58 -5.32 -36.51 -11.58
N GLY A 59 -6.12 -37.45 -11.07
CA GLY A 59 -6.26 -38.76 -11.65
C GLY A 59 -7.14 -38.71 -12.88
N LEU A 60 -6.69 -39.41 -13.93
CA LEU A 60 -7.37 -39.50 -15.22
C LEU A 60 -8.86 -39.88 -15.06
N GLU A 61 -9.64 -39.32 -15.99
CA GLU A 61 -11.08 -39.47 -16.18
C GLU A 61 -11.57 -40.93 -16.01
N LYS A 62 -12.81 -41.03 -15.50
CA LYS A 62 -13.58 -42.28 -15.39
C LYS A 62 -13.35 -43.16 -16.62
N PRO A 63 -13.18 -44.49 -16.45
CA PRO A 63 -13.05 -45.37 -17.60
C PRO A 63 -14.21 -45.07 -18.54
N LYS A 64 -13.89 -44.76 -19.81
CA LYS A 64 -14.85 -44.99 -20.88
C LYS A 64 -15.24 -46.45 -20.73
N GLU A 65 -16.51 -46.70 -20.46
CA GLU A 65 -17.10 -47.99 -20.80
C GLU A 65 -16.79 -48.21 -22.28
N GLU A 66 -16.23 -49.38 -22.62
CA GLU A 66 -15.56 -49.77 -23.89
C GLU A 66 -14.03 -49.49 -23.86
N ASP A 67 -13.13 -50.46 -23.80
CA ASP A 67 -13.11 -51.75 -24.51
C ASP A 67 -12.04 -52.70 -23.91
N GLY A 68 -12.29 -54.02 -23.93
CA GLY A 68 -11.26 -55.08 -23.85
C GLY A 68 -10.71 -55.51 -22.48
N ASN A 69 -11.36 -56.48 -21.84
CA ASN A 69 -10.70 -57.36 -20.85
C ASN A 69 -9.60 -58.18 -21.56
N GLU A 70 -8.33 -57.80 -21.47
CA GLU A 70 -7.23 -58.69 -21.85
C GLU A 70 -7.06 -59.76 -20.77
N MET A 71 -7.44 -61.00 -21.09
CA MET A 71 -7.18 -62.17 -20.25
C MET A 71 -5.80 -62.73 -20.56
N ILE A 72 -4.91 -62.79 -19.56
CA ILE A 72 -3.65 -63.51 -19.65
C ILE A 72 -3.86 -64.90 -19.06
N VAL A 73 -3.68 -65.93 -19.90
CA VAL A 73 -3.76 -67.33 -19.49
C VAL A 73 -2.36 -67.81 -19.11
N ILE A 74 -2.12 -68.06 -17.82
CA ILE A 74 -0.89 -68.69 -17.33
C ILE A 74 -1.27 -70.12 -16.91
N GLY A 75 -1.08 -71.08 -17.82
CA GLY A 75 -1.50 -72.48 -17.63
C GLY A 75 -3.03 -72.65 -17.62
N ASN A 76 -3.56 -73.53 -16.77
CA ASN A 76 -5.02 -73.80 -16.69
C ASN A 76 -5.81 -72.79 -15.81
N LYS A 77 -5.21 -71.64 -15.46
CA LYS A 77 -5.89 -70.58 -14.69
C LYS A 77 -5.92 -69.29 -15.49
N THR A 78 -7.12 -68.78 -15.72
CA THR A 78 -7.37 -67.44 -16.26
C THR A 78 -7.10 -66.41 -15.17
N VAL A 79 -6.20 -65.46 -15.43
CA VAL A 79 -5.96 -64.31 -14.54
C VAL A 79 -6.51 -63.07 -15.23
N GLU A 80 -7.47 -62.41 -14.58
CA GLU A 80 -7.99 -61.11 -15.01
C GLU A 80 -6.95 -60.02 -14.69
N THR A 81 -6.28 -59.47 -15.70
CA THR A 81 -5.34 -58.36 -15.54
C THR A 81 -6.04 -57.02 -15.69
N VAL A 82 -7.00 -56.73 -14.80
CA VAL A 82 -7.70 -55.45 -14.80
C VAL A 82 -6.87 -54.40 -14.04
N GLY A 83 -6.33 -53.40 -14.74
CA GLY A 83 -5.94 -52.12 -14.14
C GLY A 83 -4.49 -51.88 -13.73
N PHE A 84 -3.55 -52.84 -13.84
CA PHE A 84 -2.16 -52.61 -13.41
C PHE A 84 -1.43 -51.51 -14.19
N ASP A 85 -1.63 -51.41 -15.50
CA ASP A 85 -0.97 -50.38 -16.33
C ASP A 85 -1.59 -49.00 -16.15
N SER A 86 -2.90 -48.92 -15.95
CA SER A 86 -3.60 -47.67 -15.59
C SER A 86 -3.16 -47.16 -14.22
N ILE A 87 -3.00 -48.05 -13.23
CA ILE A 87 -2.47 -47.72 -11.90
C ILE A 87 -1.01 -47.24 -12.01
N LYS A 88 -0.16 -47.92 -12.78
CA LYS A 88 1.24 -47.50 -12.99
C LYS A 88 1.33 -46.12 -13.67
N LYS A 89 0.50 -45.85 -14.68
CA LYS A 89 0.43 -44.54 -15.37
C LYS A 89 -0.03 -43.45 -14.40
N LEU A 90 -1.10 -43.70 -13.65
CA LEU A 90 -1.61 -42.77 -12.64
C LEU A 90 -0.55 -42.49 -11.57
N GLN A 91 0.10 -43.52 -11.03
CA GLN A 91 1.17 -43.40 -10.07
C GLN A 91 2.35 -42.60 -10.63
N SER A 92 2.72 -42.84 -11.89
CA SER A 92 3.79 -42.09 -12.56
C SER A 92 3.44 -40.62 -12.75
N GLN A 93 2.18 -40.28 -13.01
CA GLN A 93 1.73 -38.90 -13.13
C GLN A 93 1.69 -38.19 -11.77
N LEU A 94 1.08 -38.82 -10.77
CA LEU A 94 0.99 -38.26 -9.42
C LEU A 94 2.37 -38.05 -8.78
N ASN A 95 3.34 -38.94 -9.07
CA ASN A 95 4.69 -38.75 -8.53
C ASN A 95 5.40 -37.49 -9.06
N LYS A 96 5.01 -37.00 -10.25
CA LYS A 96 5.63 -35.83 -10.88
C LYS A 96 5.04 -34.52 -10.40
N LEU A 97 3.93 -34.56 -9.67
CA LEU A 97 3.27 -33.36 -9.17
C LEU A 97 4.19 -32.63 -8.18
N GLN A 98 4.46 -31.36 -8.50
CA GLN A 98 5.18 -30.44 -7.62
C GLN A 98 4.23 -29.41 -7.00
N GLU A 99 3.12 -29.12 -7.67
CA GLU A 99 2.13 -28.13 -7.24
C GLU A 99 0.75 -28.77 -7.31
N VAL A 100 0.02 -28.71 -6.20
CA VAL A 100 -1.30 -29.34 -6.04
C VAL A 100 -2.24 -28.31 -5.44
N SER A 101 -3.37 -28.07 -6.09
CA SER A 101 -4.52 -27.36 -5.52
C SER A 101 -5.68 -28.33 -5.45
N VAL A 102 -6.22 -28.51 -4.26
CA VAL A 102 -7.48 -29.22 -4.00
C VAL A 102 -8.46 -28.26 -3.33
N TRP A 103 -8.44 -26.99 -3.78
CA TRP A 103 -9.36 -25.95 -3.34
C TRP A 103 -10.81 -26.43 -3.40
N GLY A 104 -11.58 -26.19 -2.33
CA GLY A 104 -13.02 -26.50 -2.34
C GLY A 104 -13.35 -27.99 -2.51
N SER A 105 -12.39 -28.89 -2.32
CA SER A 105 -12.56 -30.33 -2.62
C SER A 105 -13.02 -31.15 -1.41
N ALA A 106 -13.46 -30.46 -0.35
CA ALA A 106 -13.94 -31.06 0.90
C ALA A 106 -12.91 -31.96 1.59
N VAL A 107 -11.62 -31.62 1.52
CA VAL A 107 -10.57 -32.36 2.24
C VAL A 107 -10.80 -32.19 3.75
N CYS A 108 -10.91 -33.29 4.50
CA CYS A 108 -11.14 -33.25 5.95
C CYS A 108 -10.00 -33.86 6.78
N CYS A 109 -9.16 -34.71 6.18
CA CYS A 109 -8.08 -35.40 6.89
C CYS A 109 -6.91 -35.78 5.97
N ALA A 110 -5.80 -36.21 6.57
CA ALA A 110 -4.62 -36.69 5.86
C ALA A 110 -4.81 -38.05 5.18
N GLY A 111 -5.65 -38.91 5.76
CA GLY A 111 -5.79 -40.32 5.38
C GLY A 111 -4.67 -41.19 5.93
N ASP A 112 -4.40 -42.32 5.27
CA ASP A 112 -3.44 -43.32 5.74
C ASP A 112 -1.99 -42.80 5.76
N ARG A 113 -1.30 -43.01 6.88
CA ARG A 113 0.13 -42.65 7.04
C ARG A 113 1.00 -43.29 5.96
N GLY A 114 1.87 -42.49 5.37
CA GLY A 114 2.86 -42.90 4.36
C GLY A 114 2.31 -42.96 2.93
N LYS A 115 0.99 -42.96 2.72
CA LYS A 115 0.41 -43.03 1.36
C LYS A 115 0.64 -41.76 0.55
N ILE A 116 0.65 -40.60 1.18
CA ILE A 116 0.94 -39.33 0.51
C ILE A 116 2.38 -39.34 0.00
N ALA A 117 3.34 -39.71 0.87
CA ALA A 117 4.75 -39.80 0.51
C ALA A 117 5.01 -40.83 -0.62
N GLN A 118 4.29 -41.95 -0.62
CA GLN A 118 4.41 -42.97 -1.68
C GLN A 118 3.84 -42.49 -3.02
N THR A 119 2.76 -41.70 -2.99
CA THR A 119 2.00 -41.34 -4.20
C THR A 119 2.49 -40.03 -4.82
N CYS A 120 2.78 -39.03 -4.00
CA CYS A 120 3.14 -37.68 -4.43
C CYS A 120 4.37 -37.15 -3.67
N PRO A 121 5.54 -37.81 -3.73
CA PRO A 121 6.72 -37.44 -2.94
C PRO A 121 7.31 -36.07 -3.28
N ASN A 122 7.06 -35.55 -4.49
CA ASN A 122 7.74 -34.38 -5.04
C ASN A 122 6.94 -33.08 -4.87
N ILE A 123 5.83 -33.09 -4.11
CA ILE A 123 5.03 -31.89 -3.89
C ILE A 123 5.84 -30.86 -3.10
N LYS A 124 5.85 -29.63 -3.63
CA LYS A 124 6.48 -28.44 -3.07
C LYS A 124 5.48 -27.35 -2.71
N ARG A 125 4.33 -27.31 -3.39
CA ARG A 125 3.28 -26.32 -3.15
C ARG A 125 1.93 -27.00 -3.02
N ILE A 126 1.22 -26.69 -1.94
CA ILE A 126 -0.15 -27.15 -1.71
C ILE A 126 -1.07 -25.98 -1.47
N ASP A 127 -2.18 -26.00 -2.20
CA ASP A 127 -3.36 -25.19 -1.90
C ASP A 127 -4.51 -26.08 -1.41
N LEU A 128 -4.75 -25.98 -0.11
CA LEU A 128 -5.81 -26.63 0.65
C LEU A 128 -6.89 -25.63 1.08
N SER A 129 -6.95 -24.44 0.47
CA SER A 129 -7.92 -23.44 0.90
C SER A 129 -9.38 -23.86 0.66
N LYS A 130 -10.28 -23.38 1.52
CA LYS A 130 -11.73 -23.66 1.50
C LYS A 130 -12.06 -25.15 1.55
N ASN A 131 -11.44 -25.88 2.48
CA ASN A 131 -11.72 -27.30 2.72
C ASN A 131 -12.39 -27.51 4.10
N LEU A 132 -12.49 -28.76 4.55
CA LEU A 132 -13.13 -29.17 5.79
C LEU A 132 -12.12 -29.55 6.87
N LEU A 133 -10.87 -29.08 6.77
CA LEU A 133 -9.85 -29.31 7.79
C LEU A 133 -10.24 -28.54 9.06
N SER A 134 -10.48 -29.27 10.15
CA SER A 134 -10.93 -28.70 11.42
C SER A 134 -9.84 -28.63 12.48
N GLU A 135 -8.73 -29.34 12.31
CA GLU A 135 -7.65 -29.46 13.30
C GLU A 135 -6.30 -29.26 12.65
N TRP A 136 -5.40 -28.55 13.34
CA TRP A 136 -4.03 -28.35 12.88
C TRP A 136 -3.25 -29.67 12.75
N ASP A 137 -3.54 -30.66 13.59
CA ASP A 137 -2.87 -31.96 13.56
C ASP A 137 -3.10 -32.72 12.24
N GLU A 138 -4.26 -32.56 11.61
CA GLU A 138 -4.49 -33.14 10.27
C GLU A 138 -3.60 -32.47 9.20
N VAL A 139 -3.34 -31.17 9.35
CA VAL A 139 -2.42 -30.43 8.48
C VAL A 139 -0.98 -30.93 8.68
N THR A 140 -0.56 -31.14 9.94
CA THR A 140 0.79 -31.66 10.24
C THR A 140 0.96 -33.07 9.69
N LEU A 141 -0.05 -33.94 9.79
CA LEU A 141 -0.03 -35.29 9.21
C LEU A 141 0.11 -35.32 7.68
N ILE A 142 -0.45 -34.33 6.97
CA ILE A 142 -0.25 -34.15 5.53
C ILE A 142 1.19 -33.68 5.26
N ALA A 143 1.64 -32.65 5.98
CA ALA A 143 2.92 -31.99 5.74
C ALA A 143 4.14 -32.87 6.09
N ASP A 144 4.07 -33.68 7.16
CA ASP A 144 5.13 -34.59 7.59
C ASP A 144 5.50 -35.62 6.50
N GLN A 145 4.58 -35.89 5.58
CA GLN A 145 4.80 -36.81 4.45
C GLN A 145 5.46 -36.13 3.24
N LEU A 146 5.65 -34.80 3.27
CA LEU A 146 6.05 -33.97 2.14
C LEU A 146 7.32 -33.17 2.43
N LYS A 147 8.47 -33.85 2.28
CA LYS A 147 9.80 -33.32 2.64
C LYS A 147 10.20 -32.02 1.94
N TYR A 148 9.61 -31.71 0.79
CA TYR A 148 9.94 -30.54 -0.03
C TYR A 148 8.87 -29.44 0.01
N LEU A 149 7.88 -29.55 0.91
CA LEU A 149 6.78 -28.60 1.01
C LEU A 149 7.31 -27.21 1.42
N GLY A 150 7.39 -26.31 0.43
CA GLY A 150 7.84 -24.94 0.59
C GLY A 150 6.71 -23.92 0.66
N VAL A 151 5.53 -24.25 0.13
CA VAL A 151 4.36 -23.35 0.11
C VAL A 151 3.10 -24.10 0.53
N LEU A 152 2.38 -23.53 1.49
CA LEU A 152 1.13 -24.10 1.99
C LEU A 152 0.07 -23.00 2.14
N ASN A 153 -1.06 -23.17 1.46
CA ASN A 153 -2.23 -22.31 1.62
C ASN A 153 -3.36 -23.09 2.28
N LEU A 154 -3.83 -22.60 3.43
CA LEU A 154 -4.92 -23.18 4.22
C LEU A 154 -6.06 -22.17 4.42
N SER A 155 -6.08 -21.10 3.62
CA SER A 155 -7.07 -20.04 3.75
C SER A 155 -8.51 -20.58 3.77
N GLU A 156 -9.39 -19.93 4.51
CA GLU A 156 -10.82 -20.31 4.61
C GLU A 156 -11.08 -21.74 5.17
N ASN A 157 -10.14 -22.33 5.93
CA ASN A 157 -10.42 -23.50 6.78
C ASN A 157 -10.66 -23.07 8.23
N LYS A 158 -11.65 -23.65 8.92
CA LYS A 158 -11.95 -23.36 10.34
C LYS A 158 -11.13 -24.27 11.25
N LEU A 159 -9.83 -24.00 11.29
CA LEU A 159 -8.85 -24.79 12.03
C LEU A 159 -8.90 -24.46 13.53
N LYS A 160 -8.87 -25.50 14.36
CA LYS A 160 -8.46 -25.41 15.75
C LYS A 160 -6.95 -25.58 15.82
N PHE A 161 -6.28 -24.56 16.35
CA PHE A 161 -4.83 -24.60 16.57
C PHE A 161 -4.51 -25.18 17.95
N PRO A 162 -3.31 -25.75 18.15
CA PRO A 162 -2.92 -26.29 19.45
C PRO A 162 -2.83 -25.16 20.49
N CYS A 163 -3.44 -25.38 21.67
CA CYS A 163 -3.37 -24.42 22.79
C CYS A 163 -2.41 -24.83 23.91
N ASP A 164 -2.08 -26.12 24.03
CA ASP A 164 -1.44 -26.66 25.24
C ASP A 164 -0.03 -27.22 25.01
N SER A 165 0.36 -27.46 23.76
CA SER A 165 1.71 -27.90 23.41
C SER A 165 2.18 -27.23 22.12
N PRO A 166 3.43 -26.73 22.08
CA PRO A 166 4.01 -26.25 20.84
C PRO A 166 4.05 -27.38 19.81
N SER A 167 3.89 -27.02 18.53
CA SER A 167 4.08 -27.99 17.44
C SER A 167 5.44 -28.67 17.59
N PRO A 168 5.55 -29.99 17.33
CA PRO A 168 6.84 -30.67 17.32
C PRO A 168 7.83 -29.86 16.49
N SER A 169 9.02 -29.61 17.04
CA SER A 169 10.04 -28.85 16.35
C SER A 169 10.29 -29.48 14.97
N TYR A 170 10.32 -28.66 13.92
CA TYR A 170 10.65 -29.04 12.53
C TYR A 170 9.57 -29.73 11.66
N THR A 171 8.30 -29.84 12.07
CA THR A 171 7.19 -30.39 11.22
C THR A 171 7.13 -29.74 9.82
N PHE A 172 7.45 -28.46 9.71
CA PHE A 172 7.50 -27.74 8.42
C PHE A 172 8.90 -27.17 8.13
N SER A 173 9.91 -28.03 8.24
CA SER A 173 11.33 -27.65 8.11
C SER A 173 11.73 -26.95 6.80
N ALA A 174 10.99 -27.16 5.70
CA ALA A 174 11.26 -26.54 4.40
C ALA A 174 10.27 -25.41 4.03
N LEU A 175 9.28 -25.12 4.88
CA LEU A 175 8.18 -24.21 4.56
C LEU A 175 8.65 -22.76 4.57
N LYS A 176 8.50 -22.11 3.42
CA LYS A 176 8.88 -20.70 3.18
C LYS A 176 7.69 -19.77 3.13
N ILE A 177 6.54 -20.23 2.62
CA ILE A 177 5.34 -19.41 2.43
C ILE A 177 4.15 -20.11 3.07
N LEU A 178 3.50 -19.43 4.02
CA LEU A 178 2.31 -19.92 4.70
C LEU A 178 1.17 -18.91 4.58
N VAL A 179 0.04 -19.38 4.05
CA VAL A 179 -1.17 -18.56 3.86
C VAL A 179 -2.28 -19.09 4.75
N LEU A 180 -2.68 -18.28 5.74
CA LEU A 180 -3.69 -18.59 6.76
C LEU A 180 -4.81 -17.52 6.76
N ASN A 181 -5.21 -17.03 5.60
CA ASN A 181 -6.23 -15.99 5.52
C ASN A 181 -7.61 -16.54 5.92
N ARG A 182 -8.41 -15.79 6.68
CA ARG A 182 -9.78 -16.17 7.08
C ARG A 182 -9.92 -17.51 7.80
N THR A 183 -8.86 -17.99 8.47
CA THR A 183 -8.87 -19.22 9.26
C THR A 183 -9.42 -19.01 10.67
N GLY A 184 -9.34 -17.79 11.18
CA GLY A 184 -9.69 -17.44 12.56
C GLY A 184 -8.53 -17.59 13.55
N ILE A 185 -7.31 -17.81 13.05
CA ILE A 185 -6.11 -17.90 13.89
C ILE A 185 -5.85 -16.58 14.63
N THR A 186 -5.50 -16.68 15.91
CA THR A 186 -5.08 -15.58 16.77
C THR A 186 -3.57 -15.38 16.73
N TRP A 187 -3.10 -14.21 17.18
CA TRP A 187 -1.66 -13.94 17.23
C TRP A 187 -0.90 -14.93 18.13
N THR A 188 -1.46 -15.26 19.29
CA THR A 188 -0.83 -16.21 20.22
C THR A 188 -0.71 -17.61 19.62
N GLU A 189 -1.72 -18.09 18.89
CA GLU A 189 -1.64 -19.35 18.17
C GLU A 189 -0.58 -19.33 17.05
N VAL A 190 -0.42 -18.20 16.35
CA VAL A 190 0.68 -18.02 15.38
C VAL A 190 2.03 -18.24 16.05
N LEU A 191 2.26 -17.66 17.23
CA LEU A 191 3.53 -17.77 17.92
C LEU A 191 3.79 -19.18 18.47
N TRP A 192 2.77 -19.87 18.97
CA TRP A 192 2.88 -21.27 19.38
C TRP A 192 3.21 -22.20 18.21
N CYS A 193 2.62 -21.95 17.04
CA CYS A 193 2.89 -22.76 15.85
C CYS A 193 4.23 -22.40 15.17
N ALA A 194 4.74 -21.18 15.36
CA ALA A 194 5.93 -20.68 14.67
C ALA A 194 7.20 -21.51 14.93
N GLN A 195 7.29 -22.25 16.04
CA GLN A 195 8.39 -23.17 16.31
C GLN A 195 8.49 -24.30 15.27
N GLY A 196 7.38 -24.64 14.61
CA GLY A 196 7.33 -25.61 13.52
C GLY A 196 7.80 -25.08 12.17
N TRP A 197 8.00 -23.76 12.03
CA TRP A 197 8.27 -23.06 10.75
C TRP A 197 9.63 -22.33 10.74
N PRO A 198 10.76 -23.04 10.95
CA PRO A 198 12.05 -22.41 11.25
C PRO A 198 12.60 -21.52 10.12
N VAL A 199 12.19 -21.77 8.87
CA VAL A 199 12.70 -21.08 7.67
C VAL A 199 11.63 -20.24 6.95
N LEU A 200 10.55 -19.89 7.64
CA LEU A 200 9.42 -19.16 7.05
C LEU A 200 9.83 -17.74 6.62
N GLU A 201 9.61 -17.43 5.35
CA GLU A 201 9.93 -16.14 4.74
C GLU A 201 8.68 -15.26 4.55
N GLU A 202 7.51 -15.84 4.29
CA GLU A 202 6.28 -15.11 4.02
C GLU A 202 5.09 -15.68 4.80
N LEU A 203 4.37 -14.80 5.51
CA LEU A 203 3.22 -15.16 6.31
C LEU A 203 2.04 -14.24 6.00
N TYR A 204 0.93 -14.85 5.57
CA TYR A 204 -0.30 -14.16 5.23
C TYR A 204 -1.40 -14.50 6.22
N LEU A 205 -1.91 -13.49 6.91
CA LEU A 205 -2.85 -13.60 8.02
C LEU A 205 -4.06 -12.66 7.82
N ALA A 206 -4.42 -12.39 6.57
CA ALA A 206 -5.47 -11.44 6.27
C ALA A 206 -6.85 -11.92 6.76
N SER A 207 -7.66 -10.99 7.26
CA SER A 207 -9.06 -11.23 7.66
C SER A 207 -9.25 -12.28 8.77
N ASN A 208 -8.39 -12.28 9.80
CA ASN A 208 -8.48 -13.19 10.95
C ASN A 208 -8.96 -12.51 12.25
N ASN A 209 -9.21 -11.20 12.22
CA ASN A 209 -9.52 -10.39 13.40
C ASN A 209 -8.39 -10.41 14.46
N ILE A 210 -7.14 -10.43 13.99
CA ILE A 210 -5.95 -10.48 14.84
C ILE A 210 -5.76 -9.19 15.63
N THR A 211 -5.31 -9.34 16.87
CA THR A 211 -4.72 -8.30 17.71
C THR A 211 -3.28 -8.71 18.00
N ILE A 212 -2.30 -7.83 17.79
CA ILE A 212 -0.90 -8.16 18.08
C ILE A 212 -0.69 -7.99 19.60
N SER A 213 -0.68 -9.10 20.32
CA SER A 213 -0.66 -9.13 21.80
C SER A 213 0.73 -9.27 22.41
N GLU A 214 1.70 -9.84 21.68
CA GLU A 214 2.99 -10.24 22.23
C GLU A 214 4.11 -10.27 21.16
N ARG A 215 5.37 -10.29 21.59
CA ARG A 215 6.52 -10.24 20.70
C ARG A 215 6.92 -11.64 20.20
N PRO A 216 7.30 -11.82 18.93
CA PRO A 216 7.86 -13.05 18.41
C PRO A 216 9.34 -13.21 18.83
N THR A 217 9.58 -13.63 20.08
CA THR A 217 10.94 -13.84 20.61
C THR A 217 11.52 -15.15 20.10
N ASP A 218 12.68 -15.11 19.44
CA ASP A 218 13.41 -16.27 18.87
C ASP A 218 12.65 -17.10 17.82
N ILE A 219 11.47 -16.64 17.40
CA ILE A 219 10.65 -17.23 16.35
C ILE A 219 10.46 -16.23 15.20
N LEU A 220 10.10 -16.73 14.01
CA LEU A 220 9.88 -15.91 12.81
C LEU A 220 11.10 -15.04 12.41
N GLN A 221 12.31 -15.41 12.81
CA GLN A 221 13.54 -14.62 12.58
C GLN A 221 13.93 -14.53 11.09
N THR A 222 13.40 -15.42 10.27
CA THR A 222 13.60 -15.49 8.82
C THR A 222 12.53 -14.73 8.03
N LEU A 223 11.48 -14.24 8.69
CA LEU A 223 10.31 -13.63 8.06
C LEU A 223 10.67 -12.32 7.36
N LYS A 224 10.34 -12.25 6.07
CA LYS A 224 10.54 -11.10 5.18
C LYS A 224 9.25 -10.39 4.86
N LEU A 225 8.14 -11.11 4.74
CA LEU A 225 6.83 -10.55 4.43
C LEU A 225 5.81 -10.96 5.50
N LEU A 226 5.13 -9.95 6.05
CA LEU A 226 3.99 -10.16 6.94
C LEU A 226 2.78 -9.40 6.39
N ASP A 227 1.72 -10.13 6.05
CA ASP A 227 0.44 -9.56 5.66
C ASP A 227 -0.59 -9.72 6.78
N LEU A 228 -1.00 -8.59 7.35
CA LEU A 228 -2.01 -8.47 8.39
C LEU A 228 -3.24 -7.69 7.91
N SER A 229 -3.50 -7.67 6.60
CA SER A 229 -4.61 -6.89 6.02
C SER A 229 -5.99 -7.31 6.52
N ASN A 230 -6.92 -6.37 6.58
CA ASN A 230 -8.31 -6.58 7.01
C ASN A 230 -8.42 -7.21 8.41
N ASN A 231 -7.49 -6.88 9.31
CA ASN A 231 -7.56 -7.18 10.74
C ASN A 231 -7.85 -5.89 11.50
N HIS A 232 -9.14 -5.58 11.64
CA HIS A 232 -9.63 -4.32 12.25
C HIS A 232 -9.22 -4.07 13.70
N SER A 233 -8.68 -5.08 14.39
CA SER A 233 -8.20 -4.98 15.77
C SER A 233 -6.69 -4.69 15.86
N VAL A 234 -5.97 -4.68 14.73
CA VAL A 234 -4.56 -4.28 14.67
C VAL A 234 -4.47 -2.77 14.74
N ASP A 235 -3.87 -2.26 15.82
CA ASP A 235 -3.66 -0.84 16.04
C ASP A 235 -2.20 -0.42 15.82
N GLY A 236 -1.98 0.83 15.40
CA GLY A 236 -0.65 1.38 15.18
C GLY A 236 0.25 1.33 16.41
N ASN A 237 -0.34 1.44 17.61
CA ASN A 237 0.39 1.37 18.87
C ASN A 237 0.86 -0.05 19.22
N GLN A 238 0.44 -1.10 18.51
CA GLN A 238 0.91 -2.46 18.75
C GLN A 238 2.09 -2.84 17.85
N LEU A 239 2.36 -2.06 16.81
CA LEU A 239 3.39 -2.39 15.82
C LEU A 239 4.79 -2.51 16.42
N PHE A 240 5.06 -1.89 17.59
CA PHE A 240 6.32 -2.07 18.30
C PHE A 240 6.59 -3.51 18.74
N LEU A 241 5.56 -4.35 18.85
CA LEU A 241 5.69 -5.75 19.24
C LEU A 241 6.34 -6.59 18.14
N ILE A 242 6.14 -6.23 16.87
CA ILE A 242 6.72 -6.90 15.70
C ILE A 242 7.86 -6.12 15.05
N ALA A 243 8.15 -4.91 15.56
CA ALA A 243 9.15 -4.00 15.00
C ALA A 243 10.58 -4.56 14.95
N TYR A 244 10.91 -5.53 15.80
CA TYR A 244 12.27 -6.06 15.94
C TYR A 244 12.50 -7.36 15.16
N LEU A 245 11.57 -7.76 14.29
CA LEU A 245 11.81 -8.83 13.34
C LEU A 245 12.98 -8.45 12.41
N PRO A 246 14.11 -9.17 12.44
CA PRO A 246 15.37 -8.66 11.89
C PRO A 246 15.38 -8.60 10.36
N ARG A 247 14.57 -9.43 9.71
CA ARG A 247 14.53 -9.57 8.25
C ARG A 247 13.23 -9.07 7.61
N LEU A 248 12.33 -8.45 8.38
CA LEU A 248 11.04 -8.02 7.86
C LEU A 248 11.23 -6.87 6.86
N GLU A 249 11.05 -7.17 5.58
CA GLU A 249 11.25 -6.28 4.43
C GLU A 249 9.91 -5.69 3.94
N GLN A 250 8.82 -6.43 4.07
CA GLN A 250 7.49 -6.03 3.64
C GLN A 250 6.45 -6.22 4.76
N LEU A 251 5.70 -5.16 5.02
CA LEU A 251 4.58 -5.18 5.96
C LEU A 251 3.32 -4.65 5.27
N VAL A 252 2.28 -5.49 5.25
CA VAL A 252 0.99 -5.15 4.65
C VAL A 252 -0.07 -5.02 5.77
N LEU A 253 -0.64 -3.83 5.87
CA LEU A 253 -1.62 -3.42 6.88
C LEU A 253 -2.84 -2.78 6.21
N SER A 254 -3.24 -3.27 5.03
CA SER A 254 -4.37 -2.68 4.30
C SER A 254 -5.67 -2.93 5.07
N ASP A 255 -6.57 -1.96 5.11
CA ASP A 255 -7.91 -2.13 5.67
C ASP A 255 -7.95 -2.51 7.17
N ASN A 256 -6.97 -2.04 7.98
CA ASN A 256 -6.88 -2.35 9.42
C ASN A 256 -7.54 -1.29 10.33
N ARG A 257 -8.10 -0.21 9.76
CA ARG A 257 -8.65 0.96 10.49
C ARG A 257 -7.63 1.71 11.35
N ILE A 258 -6.34 1.63 11.01
CA ILE A 258 -5.28 2.36 11.69
C ILE A 258 -5.51 3.85 11.48
N SER A 259 -5.62 4.61 12.58
CA SER A 259 -5.83 6.07 12.53
C SER A 259 -4.53 6.84 12.73
N THR A 260 -3.60 6.29 13.52
CA THR A 260 -2.32 6.90 13.86
C THR A 260 -1.17 5.90 13.79
N LEU A 261 0.01 6.38 13.40
CA LEU A 261 1.27 5.66 13.48
C LEU A 261 2.28 6.50 14.27
N HIS A 262 3.03 5.86 15.17
CA HIS A 262 4.00 6.54 16.01
C HIS A 262 5.18 5.61 16.37
N PHE A 263 6.39 6.15 16.30
CA PHE A 263 7.64 5.51 16.71
C PHE A 263 8.29 6.34 17.84
N PRO A 264 7.99 6.00 19.11
CA PRO A 264 8.37 6.83 20.26
C PRO A 264 9.84 6.65 20.71
N ASP A 265 10.59 5.72 20.11
CA ASP A 265 11.96 5.41 20.53
C ASP A 265 12.98 6.49 20.15
N VAL A 266 12.61 7.41 19.25
CA VAL A 266 13.47 8.50 18.80
C VAL A 266 12.71 9.81 18.65
N GLU A 267 13.45 10.91 18.85
CA GLU A 267 12.98 12.26 18.59
C GLU A 267 12.70 12.52 17.10
N ILE A 268 12.07 13.65 16.83
CA ILE A 268 11.72 14.10 15.47
C ILE A 268 12.99 14.37 14.66
N GLY A 269 13.03 13.88 13.42
CA GLY A 269 14.19 14.01 12.53
C GLY A 269 15.26 12.93 12.71
N CYS A 270 15.18 12.12 13.76
CA CYS A 270 16.03 10.96 13.98
C CYS A 270 15.47 9.70 13.28
N LYS A 271 16.30 8.67 13.11
CA LYS A 271 15.89 7.39 12.52
C LYS A 271 15.69 6.35 13.62
N THR A 272 14.55 5.65 13.59
CA THR A 272 14.18 4.63 14.57
C THR A 272 14.98 3.33 14.39
N SER A 273 15.16 2.60 15.49
CA SER A 273 15.70 1.23 15.45
C SER A 273 14.63 0.21 15.06
N MET A 274 13.35 0.58 15.21
CA MET A 274 12.18 -0.21 14.85
C MET A 274 12.13 -0.45 13.35
N PHE A 275 11.68 -1.64 12.95
CA PHE A 275 11.50 -2.04 11.55
C PHE A 275 12.76 -1.82 10.70
N SER A 276 13.90 -2.26 11.23
CA SER A 276 15.21 -1.91 10.70
C SER A 276 15.47 -2.31 9.24
N SER A 277 14.81 -3.37 8.77
CA SER A 277 14.92 -3.92 7.41
C SER A 277 13.72 -3.58 6.52
N LEU A 278 12.72 -2.85 7.02
CA LEU A 278 11.45 -2.63 6.33
C LEU A 278 11.64 -1.71 5.11
N GLN A 279 11.38 -2.25 3.93
CA GLN A 279 11.54 -1.58 2.64
C GLN A 279 10.21 -1.22 2.00
N TYR A 280 9.17 -2.04 2.20
CA TYR A 280 7.87 -1.83 1.60
C TYR A 280 6.75 -1.86 2.65
N LEU A 281 6.05 -0.73 2.79
CA LEU A 281 4.90 -0.59 3.67
C LEU A 281 3.62 -0.34 2.87
N VAL A 282 2.59 -1.12 3.16
CA VAL A 282 1.25 -0.96 2.58
C VAL A 282 0.26 -0.64 3.70
N ILE A 283 -0.35 0.54 3.64
CA ILE A 283 -1.32 1.06 4.62
C ILE A 283 -2.57 1.60 3.91
N ASN A 284 -2.95 0.97 2.78
CA ASN A 284 -4.15 1.36 2.04
C ASN A 284 -5.43 1.17 2.87
N GLY A 285 -6.48 1.95 2.62
CA GLY A 285 -7.79 1.68 3.22
C GLY A 285 -7.85 1.86 4.75
N ASN A 286 -6.94 2.66 5.32
CA ASN A 286 -6.90 2.95 6.74
C ASN A 286 -7.59 4.29 7.07
N GLN A 287 -7.60 4.69 8.34
CA GLN A 287 -8.27 5.90 8.83
C GLN A 287 -7.28 7.04 9.10
N ILE A 288 -6.16 7.06 8.37
CA ILE A 288 -5.11 8.08 8.55
C ILE A 288 -5.62 9.40 7.98
N SER A 289 -5.89 10.35 8.88
CA SER A 289 -6.36 11.71 8.53
C SER A 289 -5.31 12.80 8.78
N GLN A 290 -4.30 12.51 9.60
CA GLN A 290 -3.31 13.49 10.06
C GLN A 290 -1.93 13.27 9.42
N TRP A 291 -1.28 14.37 9.02
CA TRP A 291 0.07 14.35 8.46
C TRP A 291 1.14 13.89 9.46
N SER A 292 0.85 13.92 10.76
CA SER A 292 1.76 13.42 11.81
C SER A 292 2.15 11.96 11.58
N SER A 293 1.20 11.10 11.16
CA SER A 293 1.50 9.69 10.88
C SER A 293 2.42 9.53 9.66
N ILE A 294 2.28 10.38 8.64
CA ILE A 294 3.19 10.37 7.48
C ILE A 294 4.58 10.89 7.87
N ASN A 295 4.66 11.91 8.73
CA ASN A 295 5.93 12.41 9.27
C ASN A 295 6.69 11.31 10.02
N GLU A 296 5.99 10.48 10.80
CA GLU A 296 6.59 9.36 11.54
C GLU A 296 7.20 8.29 10.63
N LEU A 297 6.67 8.10 9.42
CA LEU A 297 7.25 7.16 8.45
C LEU A 297 8.65 7.57 7.99
N ASP A 298 9.03 8.85 8.08
CA ASP A 298 10.40 9.26 7.76
C ASP A 298 11.40 8.64 8.74
N LYS A 299 11.02 8.33 9.97
CA LYS A 299 11.91 7.69 10.96
C LYS A 299 12.41 6.31 10.48
N LEU A 300 11.66 5.62 9.61
CA LEU A 300 12.00 4.29 9.10
C LEU A 300 13.18 4.34 8.12
N LYS A 301 14.37 3.95 8.59
CA LYS A 301 15.65 4.10 7.85
C LYS A 301 15.69 3.43 6.46
N SER A 302 15.01 2.29 6.30
CA SER A 302 15.11 1.45 5.10
C SER A 302 13.90 1.58 4.17
N LEU A 303 12.91 2.41 4.51
CA LEU A 303 11.65 2.50 3.77
C LEU A 303 11.85 3.06 2.37
N GLN A 304 11.62 2.25 1.34
CA GLN A 304 11.82 2.62 -0.07
C GLN A 304 10.50 2.69 -0.84
N SER A 305 9.49 1.93 -0.45
CA SER A 305 8.19 1.89 -1.11
C SER A 305 7.06 2.07 -0.11
N LEU A 306 6.09 2.93 -0.45
CA LEU A 306 4.91 3.20 0.35
C LEU A 306 3.67 3.11 -0.53
N SER A 307 2.65 2.39 -0.06
CA SER A 307 1.30 2.46 -0.62
C SER A 307 0.33 2.91 0.47
N CYS A 308 -0.31 4.06 0.28
CA CYS A 308 -1.16 4.70 1.29
C CYS A 308 -2.45 5.30 0.70
N THR A 309 -2.97 4.68 -0.36
CA THR A 309 -4.24 5.09 -1.03
C THR A 309 -5.46 4.84 -0.14
N HIS A 310 -6.59 5.47 -0.44
CA HIS A 310 -7.87 5.26 0.27
C HIS A 310 -7.75 5.53 1.78
N ASN A 311 -7.06 6.63 2.13
CA ASN A 311 -7.04 7.16 3.49
C ASN A 311 -7.72 8.54 3.47
N PRO A 312 -8.37 8.98 4.57
CA PRO A 312 -8.96 10.32 4.66
C PRO A 312 -7.99 11.46 4.29
N LEU A 313 -6.68 11.29 4.55
CA LEU A 313 -5.63 12.21 4.14
C LEU A 313 -5.57 12.43 2.61
N THR A 314 -5.89 11.39 1.84
CA THR A 314 -5.84 11.37 0.37
C THR A 314 -7.17 11.74 -0.30
N GLU A 315 -8.27 11.81 0.46
CA GLU A 315 -9.63 11.99 -0.05
C GLU A 315 -10.18 13.43 0.09
N GLY A 316 -9.38 14.36 0.62
CA GLY A 316 -9.78 15.77 0.78
C GLY A 316 -9.84 16.56 -0.53
N ASN A 317 -10.33 17.81 -0.47
CA ASN A 317 -10.45 18.76 -1.60
C ASN A 317 -9.10 19.18 -2.24
N LYS A 318 -7.98 18.58 -1.85
CA LYS A 318 -6.66 18.87 -2.42
C LYS A 318 -6.42 17.99 -3.62
N ASP A 319 -5.81 18.56 -4.64
CA ASP A 319 -5.40 17.82 -5.83
C ASP A 319 -4.45 16.65 -5.47
N LEU A 320 -4.63 15.50 -6.14
CA LEU A 320 -3.87 14.28 -5.85
C LEU A 320 -2.36 14.46 -6.08
N GLN A 321 -1.95 15.30 -7.04
CA GLN A 321 -0.53 15.60 -7.26
C GLN A 321 0.04 16.41 -6.09
N THR A 322 -0.73 17.35 -5.54
CA THR A 322 -0.29 18.11 -4.35
C THR A 322 -0.09 17.17 -3.16
N ILE A 323 -1.01 16.23 -2.93
CA ILE A 323 -0.86 15.21 -1.86
C ILE A 323 0.38 14.36 -2.09
N ARG A 324 0.61 13.91 -3.32
CA ARG A 324 1.80 13.14 -3.71
C ARG A 324 3.09 13.90 -3.40
N GLN A 325 3.19 15.16 -3.84
CA GLN A 325 4.34 16.01 -3.58
C GLN A 325 4.60 16.20 -2.07
N LEU A 326 3.54 16.41 -1.28
CA LEU A 326 3.66 16.52 0.18
C LEU A 326 4.23 15.25 0.82
N ILE A 327 3.79 14.05 0.40
CA ILE A 327 4.33 12.78 0.90
C ILE A 327 5.80 12.63 0.51
N ILE A 328 6.15 12.93 -0.75
CA ILE A 328 7.54 12.87 -1.26
C ILE A 328 8.46 13.80 -0.46
N ALA A 329 8.00 15.01 -0.17
CA ALA A 329 8.74 15.96 0.65
C ALA A 329 8.83 15.51 2.12
N LYS A 330 7.79 14.88 2.67
CA LYS A 330 7.79 14.43 4.07
C LYS A 330 8.65 13.18 4.34
N ILE A 331 8.84 12.31 3.34
CA ILE A 331 9.61 11.04 3.48
C ILE A 331 10.82 11.05 2.54
N GLY A 332 12.01 11.23 3.10
CA GLY A 332 13.23 11.51 2.33
C GLY A 332 13.80 10.34 1.54
N GLN A 333 13.70 9.13 2.07
CA GLN A 333 14.27 7.91 1.50
C GLN A 333 13.36 7.20 0.48
N LEU A 334 12.13 7.69 0.28
CA LEU A 334 11.13 7.02 -0.54
C LEU A 334 11.51 7.02 -2.04
N LYS A 335 11.41 5.88 -2.70
CA LYS A 335 11.66 5.70 -4.14
C LYS A 335 10.40 5.40 -4.94
N ILE A 336 9.42 4.74 -4.32
CA ILE A 336 8.17 4.34 -4.95
C ILE A 336 7.02 4.77 -4.04
N LEU A 337 6.03 5.48 -4.60
CA LEU A 337 4.82 5.88 -3.91
C LEU A 337 3.59 5.46 -4.71
N ASN A 338 2.72 4.67 -4.08
CA ASN A 338 1.50 4.10 -4.69
C ASN A 338 1.79 3.39 -6.02
N LYS A 339 2.86 2.57 -6.03
CA LYS A 339 3.37 1.83 -7.20
C LYS A 339 3.95 2.68 -8.34
N CYS A 340 4.07 4.00 -8.15
CA CYS A 340 4.73 4.89 -9.11
C CYS A 340 6.11 5.30 -8.59
N GLU A 341 7.13 5.16 -9.43
CA GLU A 341 8.48 5.64 -9.17
C GLU A 341 8.49 7.16 -8.91
N ILE A 342 9.39 7.61 -8.03
CA ILE A 342 9.64 9.02 -7.73
C ILE A 342 10.94 9.41 -8.44
N LEU A 343 10.81 10.25 -9.47
CA LEU A 343 11.98 10.72 -10.22
C LEU A 343 12.76 11.77 -9.40
N PRO A 344 14.09 11.89 -9.60
CA PRO A 344 14.91 12.89 -8.92
C PRO A 344 14.39 14.33 -9.12
N GLU A 345 13.92 14.66 -10.31
CA GLU A 345 13.36 15.98 -10.66
C GLU A 345 12.04 16.23 -9.94
N GLU A 346 11.16 15.22 -9.87
CA GLU A 346 9.90 15.26 -9.13
C GLU A 346 10.17 15.49 -7.64
N ARG A 347 11.14 14.76 -7.06
CA ARG A 347 11.54 14.94 -5.67
C ARG A 347 12.08 16.33 -5.41
N ARG A 348 12.96 16.84 -6.28
CA ARG A 348 13.49 18.20 -6.15
C ARG A 348 12.38 19.24 -6.21
N GLY A 349 11.44 19.11 -7.15
CA GLY A 349 10.27 19.98 -7.26
C GLY A 349 9.42 19.95 -5.99
N ALA A 350 9.05 18.76 -5.53
CA ALA A 350 8.26 18.57 -4.31
C ALA A 350 8.90 19.18 -3.06
N GLU A 351 10.22 19.04 -2.89
CA GLU A 351 10.94 19.63 -1.75
C GLU A 351 10.99 21.17 -1.83
N LEU A 352 11.19 21.75 -3.01
CA LEU A 352 11.17 23.20 -3.23
C LEU A 352 9.78 23.80 -3.02
N ASP A 353 8.75 23.15 -3.56
CA ASP A 353 7.36 23.56 -3.40
C ASP A 353 6.96 23.49 -1.92
N TYR A 354 7.30 22.41 -1.22
CA TYR A 354 7.06 22.27 0.22
C TYR A 354 7.72 23.41 1.01
N ARG A 355 8.99 23.71 0.74
CA ARG A 355 9.72 24.82 1.36
C ARG A 355 9.00 26.15 1.14
N LYS A 356 8.57 26.42 -0.10
CA LYS A 356 7.88 27.67 -0.45
C LYS A 356 6.50 27.77 0.21
N THR A 357 5.71 26.70 0.15
CA THR A 357 4.34 26.64 0.70
C THR A 357 4.30 26.91 2.19
N PHE A 358 5.21 26.30 2.97
CA PHE A 358 5.22 26.43 4.42
C PHE A 358 6.15 27.53 4.94
N GLY A 359 6.78 28.31 4.07
CA GLY A 359 7.76 29.31 4.51
C GLY A 359 7.17 30.50 5.25
N SER A 360 5.92 30.88 4.97
CA SER A 360 5.20 31.90 5.74
C SER A 360 4.87 31.41 7.16
N GLU A 361 4.52 30.14 7.31
CA GLU A 361 4.30 29.51 8.62
C GLU A 361 5.60 29.38 9.40
N TRP A 362 6.68 28.97 8.73
CA TRP A 362 8.02 28.92 9.31
C TRP A 362 8.48 30.27 9.86
N LYS A 363 8.34 31.37 9.10
CA LYS A 363 8.69 32.72 9.57
C LYS A 363 7.85 33.13 10.79
N LYS A 364 6.54 32.89 10.75
CA LYS A 364 5.65 33.17 11.89
C LYS A 364 6.01 32.35 13.13
N ALA A 365 6.52 31.15 12.94
CA ALA A 365 6.98 30.28 14.02
C ALA A 365 8.33 30.70 14.63
N GLY A 366 9.00 31.74 14.11
CA GLY A 366 10.32 32.18 14.58
C GLY A 366 11.49 31.75 13.67
N GLY A 367 11.18 31.25 12.48
CA GLY A 367 12.16 30.92 11.45
C GLY A 367 12.83 32.16 10.84
N HIS A 368 14.13 32.08 10.59
CA HIS A 368 14.91 33.20 10.06
C HIS A 368 16.02 32.74 9.09
N GLN A 369 16.42 33.61 8.15
CA GLN A 369 17.47 33.30 7.17
C GLN A 369 18.86 33.20 7.82
N ASP A 370 19.13 34.11 8.75
CA ASP A 370 20.27 34.06 9.67
C ASP A 370 20.16 32.82 10.60
N PRO A 371 21.11 31.86 10.52
CA PRO A 371 21.11 30.64 11.32
C PRO A 371 21.04 30.89 12.83
N ASP A 372 21.67 31.96 13.33
CA ASP A 372 21.73 32.26 14.77
C ASP A 372 20.37 32.72 15.33
N LYS A 373 19.53 33.28 14.45
CA LYS A 373 18.18 33.78 14.76
C LYS A 373 17.09 32.78 14.41
N ASN A 374 17.42 31.71 13.69
CA ASN A 374 16.46 30.72 13.23
C ASN A 374 16.03 29.80 14.38
N LYS A 375 14.93 30.17 15.06
CA LYS A 375 14.39 29.47 16.23
C LYS A 375 12.90 29.18 16.03
N PRO A 376 12.53 28.32 15.06
CA PRO A 376 11.14 27.93 14.88
C PRO A 376 10.61 27.22 16.13
N ASN A 377 9.34 27.47 16.46
CA ASN A 377 8.67 26.85 17.61
C ASN A 377 8.49 25.32 17.43
N ASN A 378 8.24 24.63 18.55
CA ASN A 378 8.10 23.17 18.54
C ASN A 378 6.91 22.67 17.71
N GLU A 379 5.80 23.42 17.69
CA GLU A 379 4.62 23.06 16.89
C GLU A 379 4.95 22.96 15.40
N PHE A 380 5.72 23.91 14.87
CA PHE A 380 6.17 23.90 13.49
C PHE A 380 7.16 22.75 13.22
N ILE A 381 8.08 22.49 14.14
CA ILE A 381 9.06 21.39 14.02
C ILE A 381 8.35 20.03 13.95
N ILE A 382 7.32 19.82 14.79
CA ILE A 382 6.51 18.58 14.80
C ILE A 382 5.73 18.42 13.49
N ALA A 383 5.12 19.50 12.99
CA ALA A 383 4.33 19.48 11.76
C ALA A 383 5.22 19.33 10.50
N HIS A 384 6.43 19.88 10.52
CA HIS A 384 7.35 19.91 9.38
C HIS A 384 8.80 19.48 9.74
N PRO A 385 9.04 18.20 10.14
CA PRO A 385 10.34 17.72 10.61
C PRO A 385 11.51 17.94 9.64
N ARG A 386 11.24 17.87 8.33
CA ARG A 386 12.26 18.00 7.28
C ARG A 386 12.47 19.45 6.80
N TYR A 387 11.72 20.42 7.33
CA TYR A 387 11.79 21.80 6.82
C TYR A 387 13.17 22.42 7.03
N GLN A 388 13.78 22.22 8.20
CA GLN A 388 15.14 22.70 8.48
C GLN A 388 16.16 22.14 7.50
N LEU A 389 16.03 20.86 7.13
CA LEU A 389 16.88 20.21 6.13
C LEU A 389 16.75 20.89 4.76
N PHE A 390 15.55 21.31 4.38
CA PHE A 390 15.33 22.02 3.12
C PHE A 390 15.91 23.42 3.12
N CYS A 391 15.83 24.16 4.23
CA CYS A 391 16.52 25.44 4.37
C CYS A 391 18.04 25.28 4.22
N LEU A 392 18.62 24.22 4.78
CA LEU A 392 20.06 23.93 4.63
C LEU A 392 20.43 23.52 3.19
N LYS A 393 19.55 22.76 2.52
CA LYS A 393 19.81 22.22 1.17
C LYS A 393 19.59 23.22 0.04
N TYR A 394 18.56 24.06 0.15
CA TYR A 394 18.11 24.96 -0.93
C TYR A 394 18.17 26.45 -0.55
N GLY A 395 18.56 26.78 0.68
CA GLY A 395 18.49 28.13 1.23
C GLY A 395 17.14 28.41 1.89
N ALA A 396 17.12 29.31 2.87
CA ALA A 396 15.90 29.80 3.50
C ALA A 396 15.06 30.63 2.51
N PRO A 397 13.71 30.59 2.59
CA PRO A 397 12.85 31.32 1.65
C PRO A 397 13.01 32.84 1.78
N GLU A 398 13.07 33.51 0.64
CA GLU A 398 13.16 34.97 0.56
C GLU A 398 11.80 35.63 0.83
N ASP A 399 11.79 36.85 1.36
CA ASP A 399 10.54 37.59 1.59
C ASP A 399 9.73 37.81 0.31
N GLY A 400 10.40 37.91 -0.84
CA GLY A 400 9.75 37.98 -2.15
C GLY A 400 9.01 36.69 -2.53
N GLU A 401 9.53 35.53 -2.14
CA GLU A 401 8.95 34.21 -2.47
C GLU A 401 7.70 33.85 -1.66
N LEU A 402 7.56 34.46 -0.48
CA LEU A 402 6.51 34.17 0.50
C LEU A 402 5.29 35.08 0.40
N LYS A 403 5.34 36.07 -0.50
CA LYS A 403 4.16 36.88 -0.80
C LYS A 403 3.09 35.93 -1.35
N PRO A 404 1.88 35.91 -0.75
CA PRO A 404 0.81 35.08 -1.28
C PRO A 404 0.60 35.44 -2.75
N GLN A 405 0.51 34.43 -3.63
CA GLN A 405 -0.03 34.64 -4.96
C GLN A 405 -1.43 35.22 -4.76
N GLN A 406 -1.56 36.52 -4.99
CA GLN A 406 -2.84 37.19 -4.84
C GLN A 406 -3.82 36.53 -5.80
N PRO A 407 -5.07 36.28 -5.38
CA PRO A 407 -6.08 35.77 -6.28
C PRO A 407 -6.17 36.68 -7.51
N PHE A 408 -6.24 36.06 -8.69
CA PHE A 408 -6.26 36.68 -10.00
C PHE A 408 -7.42 37.70 -10.09
N MET A 409 -7.19 38.93 -9.61
CA MET A 409 -8.12 40.05 -9.71
C MET A 409 -7.52 41.06 -10.68
N LEU A 410 -8.22 41.32 -11.79
CA LEU A 410 -7.82 42.26 -12.86
C LEU A 410 -7.34 43.64 -12.37
N LYS A 411 -7.71 44.06 -11.16
CA LYS A 411 -7.27 45.33 -10.55
C LYS A 411 -5.80 45.34 -10.11
N ASN A 412 -5.18 44.18 -9.85
CA ASN A 412 -3.82 44.09 -9.31
C ASN A 412 -2.74 43.90 -10.40
N GLN A 413 -3.12 43.88 -11.68
CA GLN A 413 -2.20 43.74 -12.83
C GLN A 413 -1.94 45.05 -13.58
N LEU A 414 -2.46 46.18 -13.10
CA LEU A 414 -2.29 47.46 -13.79
C LEU A 414 -0.98 48.13 -13.36
N LEU A 415 0.01 48.08 -14.24
CA LEU A 415 1.24 48.84 -14.13
C LEU A 415 0.91 50.33 -14.32
N THR A 416 1.29 51.17 -13.36
CA THR A 416 1.22 52.63 -13.54
C THR A 416 2.49 53.08 -14.25
N LEU A 417 2.39 53.34 -15.55
CA LEU A 417 3.51 53.66 -16.41
C LEU A 417 3.50 55.14 -16.79
N THR A 418 4.70 55.72 -16.81
CA THR A 418 4.92 57.09 -17.30
C THR A 418 5.26 57.03 -18.78
N ILE A 419 4.49 57.70 -19.63
CA ILE A 419 4.72 57.73 -21.08
C ILE A 419 5.36 59.06 -21.43
N LYS A 420 6.56 59.02 -22.00
CA LYS A 420 7.30 60.18 -22.51
C LYS A 420 7.55 60.05 -24.00
N CYS A 421 7.55 61.17 -24.71
CA CYS A 421 7.86 61.25 -26.13
C CYS A 421 9.15 62.06 -26.31
N PRO A 422 10.34 61.44 -26.30
CA PRO A 422 11.62 62.15 -26.32
C PRO A 422 11.79 63.09 -27.51
N ASN A 423 11.22 62.72 -28.66
CA ASN A 423 11.31 63.47 -29.92
C ASN A 423 10.39 64.71 -29.96
N GLN A 424 9.49 64.89 -28.97
CA GLN A 424 8.57 66.02 -28.90
C GLN A 424 8.57 66.64 -27.49
N PRO A 425 9.52 67.54 -27.18
CA PRO A 425 9.68 68.09 -25.83
C PRO A 425 8.49 68.94 -25.34
N ASN A 426 7.62 69.41 -26.24
CA ASN A 426 6.42 70.17 -25.91
C ASN A 426 5.20 69.29 -25.56
N GLN A 427 5.32 67.96 -25.65
CA GLN A 427 4.22 67.05 -25.35
C GLN A 427 4.17 66.69 -23.86
N LYS A 428 3.00 66.85 -23.23
CA LYS A 428 2.81 66.55 -21.80
C LYS A 428 3.09 65.08 -21.52
N VAL A 429 3.87 64.81 -20.47
CA VAL A 429 4.08 63.48 -19.91
C VAL A 429 2.74 62.90 -19.46
N LEU A 430 2.43 61.68 -19.89
CA LEU A 430 1.15 61.03 -19.58
C LEU A 430 1.39 59.88 -18.60
N VAL A 431 0.56 59.79 -17.56
CA VAL A 431 0.55 58.61 -16.67
C VAL A 431 -0.64 57.74 -17.04
N LYS A 432 -0.39 56.47 -17.35
CA LYS A 432 -1.43 55.51 -17.75
C LYS A 432 -1.26 54.18 -17.03
N GLN A 433 -2.40 53.54 -16.79
CA GLN A 433 -2.47 52.22 -16.19
C GLN A 433 -2.68 51.18 -17.29
N LEU A 434 -1.71 50.27 -17.45
CA LEU A 434 -1.75 49.21 -18.47
C LEU A 434 -1.57 47.83 -17.82
N PRO A 435 -2.29 46.79 -18.27
CA PRO A 435 -2.09 45.43 -17.76
C PRO A 435 -0.69 44.90 -18.07
N GLU A 436 -0.05 44.21 -17.12
CA GLU A 436 1.25 43.53 -17.34
C GLU A 436 1.22 42.47 -18.47
N SER A 437 0.04 41.88 -18.69
CA SER A 437 -0.24 40.90 -19.75
C SER A 437 -0.52 41.51 -21.12
N MET A 438 -0.55 42.85 -21.23
CA MET A 438 -0.80 43.54 -22.48
C MET A 438 0.39 43.38 -23.42
N THR A 439 0.15 42.85 -24.63
CA THR A 439 1.19 42.69 -25.66
C THR A 439 1.66 44.02 -26.20
N ILE A 440 2.93 44.11 -26.61
CA ILE A 440 3.52 45.33 -27.17
C ILE A 440 2.71 45.83 -28.38
N GLN A 441 2.16 44.94 -29.23
CA GLN A 441 1.26 45.32 -30.32
C GLN A 441 0.01 46.08 -29.83
N LYS A 442 -0.61 45.62 -28.74
CA LYS A 442 -1.78 46.27 -28.15
C LYS A 442 -1.39 47.59 -27.50
N VAL A 443 -0.21 47.67 -26.89
CA VAL A 443 0.34 48.92 -26.33
C VAL A 443 0.57 49.94 -27.45
N LYS A 444 1.18 49.57 -28.58
CA LYS A 444 1.32 50.42 -29.77
C LYS A 444 -0.05 50.86 -30.30
N GLY A 445 -1.04 49.97 -30.40
CA GLY A 445 -2.40 50.33 -30.82
C GLY A 445 -3.14 51.25 -29.85
N PHE A 446 -2.85 51.16 -28.55
CA PHE A 446 -3.35 52.10 -27.54
C PHE A 446 -2.70 53.47 -27.66
N LEU A 447 -1.37 53.52 -27.74
CA LEU A 447 -0.59 54.75 -27.90
C LEU A 447 -0.87 55.45 -29.23
N SER A 448 -1.08 54.70 -30.30
CA SER A 448 -1.46 55.20 -31.62
C SER A 448 -2.74 56.02 -31.56
N ARG A 449 -3.77 55.53 -30.84
CA ARG A 449 -5.03 56.26 -30.62
C ARG A 449 -4.86 57.47 -29.72
N LEU A 450 -4.00 57.37 -28.72
CA LEU A 450 -3.76 58.42 -27.72
C LEU A 450 -2.94 59.58 -28.29
N LEU A 451 -1.93 59.29 -29.11
CA LEU A 451 -0.99 60.23 -29.71
C LEU A 451 -1.40 60.65 -31.13
N LYS A 452 -2.40 59.99 -31.73
CA LYS A 452 -2.87 60.19 -33.12
C LYS A 452 -1.78 59.96 -34.17
N VAL A 453 -0.97 58.91 -33.96
CA VAL A 453 0.13 58.49 -34.85
C VAL A 453 -0.11 57.04 -35.27
N PRO A 454 0.20 56.63 -36.53
CA PRO A 454 0.08 55.23 -36.94
C PRO A 454 0.89 54.28 -36.04
N GLY A 455 0.26 53.20 -35.55
CA GLY A 455 0.91 52.26 -34.64
C GLY A 455 2.11 51.52 -35.23
N SER A 456 2.21 51.44 -36.57
CA SER A 456 3.35 50.88 -37.30
C SER A 456 4.61 51.74 -37.24
N GLU A 457 4.48 53.04 -36.95
CA GLU A 457 5.60 53.98 -36.88
C GLU A 457 6.14 54.12 -35.44
N LEU A 458 5.40 53.61 -34.45
CA LEU A 458 5.80 53.67 -33.04
C LEU A 458 6.91 52.67 -32.72
N LYS A 459 8.06 53.19 -32.28
CA LYS A 459 9.13 52.46 -31.59
C LYS A 459 9.01 52.70 -30.10
N LEU A 460 8.97 51.60 -29.34
CA LEU A 460 8.78 51.61 -27.89
C LEU A 460 10.03 51.09 -27.20
N SER A 461 10.40 51.74 -26.12
CA SER A 461 11.40 51.29 -25.17
C SER A 461 10.98 51.71 -23.77
N TYR A 462 11.67 51.22 -22.75
CA TYR A 462 11.43 51.67 -21.39
C TYR A 462 12.72 51.86 -20.59
N GLU A 463 12.63 52.74 -19.61
CA GLU A 463 13.65 52.99 -18.59
C GLU A 463 13.05 52.70 -17.22
N SER A 464 13.83 52.02 -16.37
CA SER A 464 13.45 51.76 -14.99
C SER A 464 14.24 52.65 -14.04
N PRO A 465 13.62 53.26 -13.01
CA PRO A 465 14.34 53.98 -11.96
C PRO A 465 15.39 53.13 -11.21
N LYS A 466 15.26 51.80 -11.27
CA LYS A 466 16.21 50.85 -10.65
C LYS A 466 17.47 50.63 -11.50
N MET A 467 17.45 51.00 -12.78
CA MET A 467 18.55 50.87 -13.73
C MET A 467 18.78 52.20 -14.45
N GLU A 468 19.27 53.21 -13.72
CA GLU A 468 19.52 54.54 -14.28
C GLU A 468 20.48 54.48 -15.48
N GLY A 469 20.09 55.14 -16.58
CA GLY A 469 20.89 55.27 -17.80
C GLY A 469 20.83 54.07 -18.75
N LYS A 470 20.01 53.04 -18.48
CA LYS A 470 19.78 51.93 -19.40
C LYS A 470 18.37 51.96 -19.98
N GLU A 471 18.32 52.05 -21.29
CA GLU A 471 17.10 51.97 -22.09
C GLU A 471 16.96 50.56 -22.70
N ILE A 472 15.80 49.94 -22.54
CA ILE A 472 15.53 48.59 -23.05
C ILE A 472 14.45 48.68 -24.13
N GLU A 473 14.77 48.21 -25.34
CA GLU A 473 13.84 48.22 -26.47
C GLU A 473 12.76 47.13 -26.36
N LEU A 474 11.52 47.51 -26.68
CA LEU A 474 10.35 46.62 -26.70
C LEU A 474 10.12 46.13 -28.14
N GLU A 475 11.03 45.31 -28.64
CA GLU A 475 11.13 44.95 -30.06
C GLU A 475 10.07 43.94 -30.55
N ASN A 476 9.59 43.05 -29.68
CA ASN A 476 8.69 41.95 -30.07
C ASN A 476 7.23 42.29 -29.75
N ASP A 477 6.47 42.58 -30.81
CA ASP A 477 5.06 42.95 -30.76
C ASP A 477 4.15 41.87 -30.14
N GLN A 478 4.55 40.59 -30.18
CA GLN A 478 3.76 39.47 -29.64
C GLN A 478 4.01 39.23 -28.15
N GLN A 479 5.08 39.78 -27.58
CA GLN A 479 5.40 39.59 -26.16
C GLN A 479 4.62 40.56 -25.26
N PRO A 480 4.23 40.13 -24.05
CA PRO A 480 3.60 41.00 -23.04
C PRO A 480 4.62 41.87 -22.31
N LEU A 481 4.17 42.96 -21.68
CA LEU A 481 5.02 43.83 -20.85
C LEU A 481 5.79 43.07 -19.75
N GLN A 482 5.16 42.05 -19.14
CA GLN A 482 5.81 41.19 -18.15
C GLN A 482 7.03 40.41 -18.68
N PHE A 483 7.08 40.08 -19.98
CA PHE A 483 8.22 39.40 -20.59
C PHE A 483 9.48 40.26 -20.51
N TYR A 484 9.30 41.57 -20.66
CA TYR A 484 10.36 42.56 -20.55
C TYR A 484 10.62 43.00 -19.11
N SER A 485 9.97 42.39 -18.11
CA SER A 485 10.11 42.79 -16.69
C SER A 485 9.81 44.28 -16.45
N VAL A 486 8.83 44.83 -17.17
CA VAL A 486 8.35 46.20 -16.94
C VAL A 486 7.54 46.23 -15.64
N GLU A 487 7.87 47.16 -14.76
CA GLU A 487 7.25 47.33 -13.45
C GLU A 487 6.46 48.65 -13.33
N SER A 488 5.60 48.74 -12.30
CA SER A 488 4.89 49.99 -12.01
C SER A 488 5.87 51.07 -11.54
N GLY A 489 5.79 52.25 -12.14
CA GLY A 489 6.73 53.35 -11.92
C GLY A 489 7.76 53.52 -13.05
N ASP A 490 7.88 52.54 -13.94
CA ASP A 490 8.76 52.63 -15.11
C ASP A 490 8.27 53.67 -16.13
N CYS A 491 9.22 54.15 -16.94
CA CYS A 491 8.98 55.14 -17.97
C CYS A 491 9.05 54.51 -19.36
N VAL A 492 7.92 54.43 -20.06
CA VAL A 492 7.86 54.03 -21.47
C VAL A 492 8.19 55.23 -22.35
N LEU A 493 9.22 55.08 -23.18
CA LEU A 493 9.63 56.05 -24.18
C LEU A 493 9.01 55.68 -25.52
N VAL A 494 8.33 56.65 -26.13
CA VAL A 494 7.63 56.48 -27.40
C VAL A 494 8.29 57.37 -28.44
N ARG A 495 8.80 56.77 -29.51
CA ARG A 495 9.40 57.46 -30.65
C ARG A 495 8.65 57.09 -31.92
N TRP A 496 8.49 58.05 -32.81
CA TRP A 496 7.96 57.87 -34.16
C TRP A 496 8.61 58.89 -35.08
#